data_AF-A0A897NM55-F1
#
_entry.id   AF-A0A897NM55-F1
#
_cell.length_a   1.000
_cell.length_b   1.000
_cell.length_c   1.000
_cell.angle_alpha   90.00
_cell.angle_beta   90.00
_cell.angle_gamma   90.00
#
_symmetry.space_group_name_H-M   'P 1'
#
loop_
_entity.id
_entity.type
_entity.pdbx_description
1 polymer ?
#
loop_
_entity_poly.entity_id
_entity_poly.type
_entity_poly.pdbx_seq_one_letter_code
_entity_poly.pdbx_strand_id
1 'polypeptide(L)'
;MSRIKTAALVVAALIGVAGVAAATGAVGTGADASAQADETTSTLTNVDATATLDNDTLEVTVTTNGSPAENVSVTYDDQTQLTDENGTVLFNLSEDGGDEVEFELEKGGFEGELEYVLGDGPLTLVEEEYEYDIEGAEDEHDEGDEAEEDEEIEDTEAEEEAEENELDDEDDS
;
A
#
# COMPACT_ATOMS: atom_id res chain seq x y z
N MET A 1 -16.49 41.11 -19.28
CA MET A 1 -15.54 40.42 -20.19
C MET A 1 -15.48 38.96 -19.73
N SER A 2 -16.19 38.10 -20.46
CA SER A 2 -16.28 36.67 -20.17
C SER A 2 -14.97 36.00 -20.58
N ARG A 3 -14.32 35.28 -19.66
CA ARG A 3 -13.14 34.46 -19.95
C ARG A 3 -13.64 33.12 -20.46
N ILE A 4 -13.53 32.93 -21.77
CA ILE A 4 -13.83 31.68 -22.45
C ILE A 4 -12.82 30.63 -21.94
N LYS A 5 -13.29 29.69 -21.12
CA LYS A 5 -12.57 28.47 -20.78
C LYS A 5 -12.75 27.51 -21.97
N THR A 6 -11.68 27.27 -22.71
CA THR A 6 -11.66 26.26 -23.77
C THR A 6 -11.56 24.89 -23.11
N ALA A 7 -12.69 24.22 -22.91
CA ALA A 7 -12.72 22.80 -22.59
C ALA A 7 -12.47 22.01 -23.88
N ALA A 8 -11.38 21.25 -23.92
CA ALA A 8 -11.09 20.32 -25.00
C ALA A 8 -11.98 19.08 -24.81
N LEU A 9 -12.97 18.92 -25.69
CA LEU A 9 -13.86 17.77 -25.73
C LEU A 9 -13.18 16.69 -26.58
N VAL A 10 -12.56 15.71 -25.92
CA VAL A 10 -12.02 14.51 -26.59
C VAL A 10 -13.18 13.52 -26.71
N VAL A 11 -13.68 13.33 -27.92
CA VAL A 11 -14.69 12.32 -28.24
C VAL A 11 -14.00 10.96 -28.30
N ALA A 12 -14.09 10.17 -27.23
CA ALA A 12 -13.77 8.75 -27.27
C ALA A 12 -14.99 7.99 -27.80
N ALA A 13 -14.92 7.51 -29.04
CA ALA A 13 -15.93 6.65 -29.63
C ALA A 13 -15.71 5.20 -29.13
N LEU A 14 -16.46 4.79 -28.11
CA LEU A 14 -16.46 3.39 -27.64
C LEU A 14 -17.35 2.54 -28.56
N ILE A 15 -16.67 1.67 -29.33
CA ILE A 15 -17.28 0.57 -30.07
C ILE A 15 -17.62 -0.51 -29.04
N GLY A 16 -18.90 -0.63 -28.69
CA GLY A 16 -19.39 -1.75 -27.89
C GLY A 16 -19.16 -3.06 -28.63
N VAL A 17 -18.19 -3.85 -28.20
CA VAL A 17 -18.04 -5.23 -28.62
C VAL A 17 -18.70 -6.08 -27.54
N ALA A 18 -19.83 -6.70 -27.90
CA ALA A 18 -20.44 -7.73 -27.08
C ALA A 18 -19.47 -8.91 -26.97
N GLY A 19 -18.81 -9.03 -25.81
CA GLY A 19 -18.01 -10.18 -25.43
C GLY A 19 -18.93 -11.37 -25.17
N VAL A 20 -18.86 -12.37 -26.05
CA VAL A 20 -19.60 -13.62 -25.92
C VAL A 20 -18.93 -14.45 -24.83
N ALA A 21 -19.70 -14.87 -23.80
CA ALA A 21 -19.22 -15.86 -22.86
C ALA A 21 -19.08 -17.21 -23.58
N ALA A 22 -17.84 -17.62 -23.87
CA ALA A 22 -17.51 -18.97 -24.32
C ALA A 22 -16.58 -19.61 -23.29
N ALA A 23 -17.18 -20.19 -22.24
CA ALA A 23 -16.52 -21.20 -21.43
C ALA A 23 -16.40 -22.47 -22.27
N THR A 24 -15.28 -22.64 -22.99
CA THR A 24 -14.87 -23.93 -23.54
C THR A 24 -13.63 -24.41 -22.83
N GLY A 25 -13.82 -25.30 -21.85
CA GLY A 25 -12.73 -26.08 -21.27
C GLY A 25 -12.10 -26.96 -22.35
N ALA A 26 -10.86 -26.64 -22.72
CA ALA A 26 -10.02 -27.48 -23.57
C ALA A 26 -9.10 -28.30 -22.67
N VAL A 27 -9.31 -29.62 -22.70
CA VAL A 27 -8.37 -30.62 -22.17
C VAL A 27 -7.07 -30.58 -22.99
N GLY A 28 -5.99 -30.08 -22.40
CA GLY A 28 -4.64 -30.11 -22.97
C GLY A 28 -3.79 -31.13 -22.20
N THR A 29 -3.53 -32.29 -22.79
CA THR A 29 -2.57 -33.27 -22.30
C THR A 29 -1.15 -32.90 -22.75
N GLY A 30 -0.27 -32.58 -21.80
CA GLY A 30 1.15 -32.88 -21.86
C GLY A 30 2.10 -31.76 -22.29
N ALA A 31 3.10 -31.54 -21.44
CA ALA A 31 4.29 -30.69 -21.53
C ALA A 31 4.11 -29.24 -21.01
N ASP A 32 4.92 -28.93 -19.99
CA ASP A 32 5.15 -27.60 -19.40
C ASP A 32 4.09 -27.09 -18.39
N ALA A 33 3.79 -27.92 -17.38
CA ALA A 33 3.00 -27.54 -16.19
C ALA A 33 3.88 -26.94 -15.07
N SER A 34 4.67 -25.93 -15.38
CA SER A 34 5.39 -25.14 -14.38
C SER A 34 5.34 -23.66 -14.76
N ALA A 35 4.71 -22.86 -13.89
CA ALA A 35 4.38 -21.44 -14.04
C ALA A 35 3.11 -21.13 -14.87
N GLN A 36 1.98 -21.73 -14.48
CA GLN A 36 0.75 -20.93 -14.48
C GLN A 36 0.82 -20.12 -13.19
N ALA A 37 1.41 -18.92 -13.25
CA ALA A 37 1.28 -17.97 -12.17
C ALA A 37 -0.22 -17.73 -12.01
N ASP A 38 -0.71 -17.94 -10.80
CA ASP A 38 -2.06 -17.57 -10.45
C ASP A 38 -2.03 -16.03 -10.36
N GLU A 39 -2.37 -15.36 -11.46
CA GLU A 39 -2.32 -13.89 -11.60
C GLU A 39 -3.22 -13.17 -10.56
N THR A 40 -4.08 -13.91 -9.87
CA THR A 40 -4.92 -13.44 -8.76
C THR A 40 -4.18 -13.42 -7.42
N THR A 41 -3.04 -14.11 -7.29
CA THR A 41 -2.24 -14.19 -6.05
C THR A 41 -0.95 -13.36 -6.07
N SER A 42 -0.66 -12.66 -7.18
CA SER A 42 0.51 -11.78 -7.23
C SER A 42 0.28 -10.55 -6.36
N THR A 43 1.08 -10.40 -5.30
CA THR A 43 1.06 -9.23 -4.41
C THR A 43 1.40 -7.96 -5.18
N LEU A 44 0.54 -6.95 -5.03
CA LEU A 44 0.78 -5.63 -5.60
C LEU A 44 1.73 -4.81 -4.73
N THR A 45 2.58 -4.02 -5.37
CA THR A 45 3.45 -3.04 -4.71
C THR A 45 3.47 -1.76 -5.53
N ASN A 46 3.73 -0.61 -4.88
CA ASN A 46 3.72 0.71 -5.53
C ASN A 46 2.42 0.93 -6.32
N VAL A 47 1.29 0.74 -5.63
CA VAL A 47 -0.04 0.95 -6.20
C VAL A 47 -0.34 2.45 -6.24
N ASP A 48 -1.00 2.88 -7.30
CA ASP A 48 -1.59 4.21 -7.44
C ASP A 48 -2.99 4.01 -8.03
N ALA A 49 -4.01 4.52 -7.33
CA ALA A 49 -5.40 4.40 -7.73
C ALA A 49 -6.06 5.78 -7.79
N THR A 50 -6.88 6.01 -8.81
CA THR A 50 -7.62 7.27 -8.96
C THR A 50 -9.04 7.00 -9.44
N ALA A 51 -9.97 7.87 -9.05
CA ALA A 51 -11.35 7.83 -9.51
C ALA A 51 -11.75 9.11 -10.22
N THR A 52 -12.58 8.98 -11.25
CA THR A 52 -13.24 10.11 -11.92
C THR A 52 -14.73 9.86 -12.07
N LEU A 53 -15.51 10.93 -12.17
CA LEU A 53 -16.96 10.88 -12.35
C LEU A 53 -17.34 11.61 -13.64
N ASP A 54 -18.03 10.91 -14.55
CA ASP A 54 -18.61 11.47 -15.76
C ASP A 54 -20.02 10.92 -15.98
N ASN A 55 -21.03 11.80 -16.09
CA ASN A 55 -22.43 11.42 -16.33
C ASN A 55 -22.91 10.25 -15.45
N ASP A 56 -22.72 10.37 -14.13
CA ASP A 56 -23.09 9.34 -13.14
C ASP A 56 -22.37 7.99 -13.32
N THR A 57 -21.27 7.97 -14.08
CA THR A 57 -20.37 6.82 -14.24
C THR A 57 -19.07 7.11 -13.51
N LEU A 58 -18.76 6.30 -12.52
CA LEU A 58 -17.49 6.29 -11.81
C LEU A 58 -16.51 5.41 -12.59
N GLU A 59 -15.35 5.96 -12.94
CA GLU A 59 -14.24 5.23 -13.52
C GLU A 59 -13.09 5.21 -12.51
N VAL A 60 -12.71 4.01 -12.08
CA VAL A 60 -11.55 3.78 -11.22
C VAL A 60 -10.43 3.25 -12.10
N THR A 61 -9.25 3.85 -11.98
CA THR A 61 -8.02 3.42 -12.64
C THR A 61 -7.01 3.00 -11.59
N VAL A 62 -6.43 1.82 -11.74
CA VAL A 62 -5.44 1.24 -10.84
C VAL A 62 -4.18 0.93 -11.63
N THR A 63 -3.04 1.41 -11.13
CA THR A 63 -1.72 1.11 -11.67
C THR A 63 -0.80 0.54 -10.61
N THR A 64 0.13 -0.30 -11.02
CA THR A 64 1.23 -0.78 -10.20
C THR A 64 2.54 -0.50 -10.92
N ASN A 65 3.49 0.14 -10.24
CA ASN A 65 4.78 0.51 -10.83
C ASN A 65 4.63 1.30 -12.15
N GLY A 66 3.57 2.12 -12.26
CA GLY A 66 3.24 2.92 -13.44
C GLY A 66 2.68 2.13 -14.64
N SER A 67 2.37 0.85 -14.47
CA SER A 67 1.68 0.02 -15.47
C SER A 67 0.25 -0.30 -15.03
N PRO A 68 -0.72 -0.45 -15.96
CA PRO A 68 -2.06 -0.89 -15.62
C PRO A 68 -2.09 -2.18 -14.80
N ALA A 69 -2.89 -2.21 -13.75
CA ALA A 69 -3.06 -3.38 -12.89
C ALA A 69 -4.37 -4.10 -13.25
N GLU A 70 -4.29 -5.23 -13.95
CA GLU A 70 -5.44 -6.09 -14.29
C GLU A 70 -5.85 -6.98 -13.10
N ASN A 71 -7.13 -7.37 -13.03
CA ASN A 71 -7.69 -8.31 -12.06
C ASN A 71 -7.55 -7.84 -10.59
N VAL A 72 -7.50 -6.54 -10.34
CA VAL A 72 -7.62 -5.97 -8.98
C VAL A 72 -9.10 -5.96 -8.61
N SER A 73 -9.43 -6.49 -7.44
CA SER A 73 -10.78 -6.39 -6.89
C SER A 73 -11.03 -4.95 -6.49
N VAL A 74 -12.12 -4.36 -6.97
CA VAL A 74 -12.57 -3.02 -6.56
C VAL A 74 -14.01 -3.15 -6.10
N THR A 75 -14.29 -2.70 -4.90
CA THR A 75 -15.63 -2.70 -4.29
C THR A 75 -16.14 -1.27 -4.15
N TYR A 76 -17.38 -1.05 -4.57
CA TYR A 76 -18.13 0.20 -4.39
C TYR A 76 -19.61 -0.14 -4.16
N ASP A 77 -20.23 0.41 -3.11
CA ASP A 77 -21.66 0.21 -2.80
C ASP A 77 -22.09 -1.27 -2.82
N ASP A 78 -21.34 -2.12 -2.09
CA ASP A 78 -21.49 -3.59 -2.04
C ASP A 78 -21.32 -4.30 -3.41
N GLN A 79 -20.91 -3.60 -4.47
CA GLN A 79 -20.61 -4.18 -5.78
C GLN A 79 -19.11 -4.36 -5.94
N THR A 80 -18.67 -5.61 -6.11
CA THR A 80 -17.29 -5.94 -6.41
C THR A 80 -17.10 -6.27 -7.89
N GLN A 81 -16.12 -5.63 -8.53
CA GLN A 81 -15.72 -5.87 -9.91
C GLN A 81 -14.20 -5.95 -10.03
N LEU A 82 -13.72 -6.53 -11.13
CA LEU A 82 -12.28 -6.63 -11.42
C LEU A 82 -11.87 -5.57 -12.43
N THR A 83 -10.69 -4.99 -12.25
CA THR A 83 -10.06 -4.16 -13.28
C THR A 83 -9.74 -4.95 -14.55
N ASP A 84 -9.92 -4.30 -15.70
CA ASP A 84 -9.62 -4.85 -17.02
C ASP A 84 -8.14 -4.76 -17.42
N GLU A 85 -7.80 -5.12 -18.66
CA GLU A 85 -6.42 -5.07 -19.19
C GLU A 85 -5.81 -3.65 -19.18
N ASN A 86 -6.65 -2.62 -19.09
CA ASN A 86 -6.25 -1.22 -18.98
C ASN A 86 -6.15 -0.75 -17.52
N GLY A 87 -6.36 -1.65 -16.56
CA GLY A 87 -6.36 -1.33 -15.13
C GLY A 87 -7.59 -0.52 -14.73
N THR A 88 -8.68 -0.59 -15.50
CA THR A 88 -9.86 0.23 -15.31
C THR A 88 -11.08 -0.60 -14.93
N VAL A 89 -11.98 0.00 -14.15
CA VAL A 89 -13.28 -0.57 -13.82
C VAL A 89 -14.32 0.55 -13.71
N LEU A 90 -15.56 0.24 -14.11
CA LEU A 90 -16.65 1.20 -14.17
C LEU A 90 -17.78 0.83 -13.23
N PHE A 91 -18.27 1.80 -12.47
CA PHE A 91 -19.47 1.69 -11.63
C PHE A 91 -20.48 2.77 -12.02
N ASN A 92 -21.76 2.51 -11.79
CA ASN A 92 -22.75 3.58 -11.80
C ASN A 92 -22.76 4.20 -10.41
N LEU A 93 -22.75 5.54 -10.34
CA LEU A 93 -22.91 6.26 -9.09
C LEU A 93 -24.26 5.85 -8.47
N SER A 94 -24.22 5.35 -7.23
CA SER A 94 -25.43 4.90 -6.54
C SER A 94 -26.28 6.10 -6.12
N GLU A 95 -27.61 6.00 -6.26
CA GLU A 95 -28.54 7.04 -5.80
C GLU A 95 -28.51 7.21 -4.27
N ASP A 96 -28.05 6.17 -3.56
CA ASP A 96 -27.92 6.11 -2.11
C ASP A 96 -26.52 6.53 -1.60
N GLY A 97 -25.56 6.75 -2.51
CA GLY A 97 -24.14 7.00 -2.22
C GLY A 97 -23.80 8.37 -1.62
N GLY A 98 -24.73 9.01 -0.90
CA GLY A 98 -24.46 10.20 -0.10
C GLY A 98 -23.73 11.35 -0.81
N ASP A 99 -22.96 12.10 -0.02
CA ASP A 99 -22.04 13.15 -0.50
C ASP A 99 -20.61 12.60 -0.70
N GLU A 100 -20.40 11.29 -0.56
CA GLU A 100 -19.09 10.63 -0.49
C GLU A 100 -19.06 9.31 -1.28
N VAL A 101 -17.92 9.00 -1.88
CA VAL A 101 -17.70 7.80 -2.69
C VAL A 101 -16.48 7.08 -2.12
N GLU A 102 -16.68 5.87 -1.63
CA GLU A 102 -15.65 5.02 -1.07
C GLU A 102 -15.36 3.83 -2.00
N PHE A 103 -14.09 3.55 -2.23
CA PHE A 103 -13.62 2.38 -2.97
C PHE A 103 -12.68 1.56 -2.11
N GLU A 104 -12.91 0.26 -2.05
CA GLU A 104 -11.99 -0.71 -1.47
C GLU A 104 -11.30 -1.50 -2.60
N LEU A 105 -10.00 -1.71 -2.50
CA LEU A 105 -9.17 -2.40 -3.47
C LEU A 105 -8.46 -3.58 -2.82
N GLU A 106 -8.48 -4.75 -3.46
CA GLU A 106 -7.81 -5.94 -2.94
C GLU A 106 -7.12 -6.73 -4.05
N LYS A 107 -5.87 -7.15 -3.81
CA LYS A 107 -5.20 -8.16 -4.63
C LYS A 107 -3.95 -8.74 -3.96
N GLY A 108 -3.91 -10.07 -3.80
CA GLY A 108 -2.67 -10.79 -3.46
C GLY A 108 -1.99 -10.33 -2.15
N GLY A 109 -2.76 -9.92 -1.15
CA GLY A 109 -2.25 -9.39 0.13
C GLY A 109 -2.07 -7.86 0.16
N PHE A 110 -2.36 -7.17 -0.94
CA PHE A 110 -2.58 -5.72 -0.92
C PHE A 110 -4.06 -5.44 -0.63
N GLU A 111 -4.30 -4.50 0.29
CA GLU A 111 -5.60 -3.91 0.61
C GLU A 111 -5.47 -2.39 0.52
N GLY A 112 -6.49 -1.69 0.05
CA GLY A 112 -6.45 -0.24 -0.05
C GLY A 112 -7.83 0.38 -0.07
N GLU A 113 -7.94 1.59 0.45
CA GLU A 113 -9.18 2.35 0.52
C GLU A 113 -8.98 3.76 -0.04
N LEU A 114 -9.96 4.25 -0.80
CA LEU A 114 -10.00 5.63 -1.27
C LEU A 114 -11.38 6.22 -1.01
N GLU A 115 -11.41 7.38 -0.38
CA GLU A 115 -12.62 8.14 -0.13
C GLU A 115 -12.58 9.47 -0.90
N TYR A 116 -13.67 9.78 -1.59
CA TYR A 116 -13.86 11.00 -2.36
C TYR A 116 -15.13 11.74 -1.96
N VAL A 117 -15.08 13.07 -1.91
CA VAL A 117 -16.28 13.89 -1.72
C VAL A 117 -16.85 14.33 -3.08
N LEU A 118 -18.17 14.22 -3.21
CA LEU A 118 -18.97 14.72 -4.33
C LEU A 118 -19.22 16.23 -4.19
N GLY A 119 -19.10 16.97 -5.29
CA GLY A 119 -19.38 18.41 -5.31
C GLY A 119 -19.77 18.92 -6.70
N ASP A 120 -19.87 20.23 -6.87
CA ASP A 120 -20.17 20.88 -8.16
C ASP A 120 -19.05 20.73 -9.24
N GLY A 121 -18.09 19.83 -9.03
CA GLY A 121 -16.86 19.73 -9.82
C GLY A 121 -16.29 18.30 -9.85
N PRO A 122 -15.00 18.13 -10.19
CA PRO A 122 -14.37 16.82 -10.14
C PRO A 122 -14.37 16.27 -8.71
N LEU A 123 -14.30 14.95 -8.59
CA LEU A 123 -14.12 14.28 -7.30
C LEU A 123 -12.90 14.85 -6.57
N THR A 124 -13.04 15.04 -5.26
CA THR A 124 -11.94 15.48 -4.39
C THR A 124 -11.58 14.33 -3.47
N LEU A 125 -10.38 13.77 -3.64
CA LEU A 125 -9.84 12.76 -2.74
C LEU A 125 -9.70 13.36 -1.34
N VAL A 126 -10.27 12.68 -0.35
CA VAL A 126 -10.19 13.08 1.06
C VAL A 126 -9.30 12.13 1.86
N GLU A 127 -9.41 10.82 1.62
CA GLU A 127 -8.63 9.79 2.32
C GLU A 127 -8.11 8.75 1.31
N GLU A 128 -6.89 8.27 1.55
CA GLU A 128 -6.19 7.24 0.78
C GLU A 128 -5.32 6.46 1.76
N GLU A 129 -5.62 5.17 1.93
CA GLU A 129 -4.86 4.26 2.79
C GLU A 129 -4.53 2.96 2.04
N TYR A 130 -3.32 2.45 2.25
CA TYR A 130 -2.80 1.25 1.60
C TYR A 130 -2.10 0.36 2.62
N GLU A 131 -2.51 -0.90 2.66
CA GLU A 131 -1.92 -1.94 3.48
C GLU A 131 -1.33 -3.06 2.61
N TYR A 132 -0.21 -3.62 3.07
CA TYR A 132 0.52 -4.67 2.36
C TYR A 132 0.86 -5.79 3.34
N ASP A 133 0.28 -6.96 3.13
CA ASP A 133 0.66 -8.19 3.83
C ASP A 133 1.95 -8.73 3.20
N ILE A 134 3.08 -8.27 3.74
CA ILE A 134 4.41 -8.74 3.33
C ILE A 134 4.84 -9.85 4.29
N GLU A 135 4.57 -11.11 3.91
CA GLU A 135 5.13 -12.26 4.63
C GLU A 135 6.67 -12.21 4.58
N GLY A 136 7.32 -11.93 5.71
CA GLY A 136 8.78 -12.00 5.85
C GLY A 136 9.52 -10.71 6.19
N ALA A 137 8.84 -9.65 6.63
CA ALA A 137 9.51 -8.61 7.44
C ALA A 137 9.76 -9.17 8.84
N GLU A 138 10.69 -10.13 8.94
CA GLU A 138 11.31 -10.47 10.22
C GLU A 138 11.98 -9.16 10.70
N ASP A 139 11.37 -8.51 11.68
CA ASP A 139 12.04 -7.48 12.48
C ASP A 139 13.28 -8.14 13.07
N GLU A 140 14.42 -8.01 12.40
CA GLU A 140 15.73 -8.06 13.04
C GLU A 140 15.85 -6.79 13.90
N HIS A 141 15.02 -6.72 14.95
CA HIS A 141 15.35 -5.95 16.12
C HIS A 141 16.55 -6.66 16.74
N ASP A 142 17.73 -6.28 16.23
CA ASP A 142 18.99 -6.40 16.95
C ASP A 142 18.85 -5.56 18.21
N GLU A 143 18.18 -6.17 19.21
CA GLU A 143 18.31 -5.79 20.60
C GLU A 143 19.80 -5.96 20.88
N GLY A 144 20.57 -4.90 20.66
CA GLY A 144 21.91 -4.76 21.19
C GLY A 144 21.79 -4.90 22.69
N ASP A 145 21.87 -6.14 23.16
CA ASP A 145 21.87 -6.47 24.57
C ASP A 145 23.13 -5.86 25.15
N GLU A 146 22.87 -4.80 25.92
CA GLU A 146 23.79 -3.94 26.61
C GLU A 146 24.81 -4.80 27.36
N ALA A 147 26.07 -4.37 27.33
CA ALA A 147 27.14 -4.98 28.07
C ALA A 147 26.79 -5.01 29.56
N GLU A 148 26.41 -6.18 30.08
CA GLU A 148 26.37 -6.44 31.51
C GLU A 148 27.82 -6.48 32.02
N GLU A 149 28.29 -5.32 32.47
CA GLU A 149 29.28 -5.21 33.53
C GLU A 149 28.75 -6.03 34.72
N ASP A 150 29.44 -7.10 35.10
CA ASP A 150 29.27 -7.62 36.46
C ASP A 150 30.58 -8.10 37.06
N GLU A 151 30.70 -7.76 38.33
CA GLU A 151 31.90 -7.58 39.11
C GLU A 151 32.35 -8.88 39.77
N GLU A 152 33.64 -9.21 39.70
CA GLU A 152 34.25 -10.12 40.67
C GLU A 152 35.58 -9.53 41.17
N ILE A 153 35.46 -8.59 42.10
CA ILE A 153 36.54 -8.18 42.98
C ILE A 153 36.43 -9.03 44.25
N GLU A 154 37.12 -10.16 44.28
CA GLU A 154 37.33 -10.92 45.51
C GLU A 154 38.33 -10.19 46.42
N ASP A 155 37.74 -9.61 47.47
CA ASP A 155 38.22 -9.47 48.85
C ASP A 155 39.74 -9.52 49.13
N THR A 156 40.22 -8.32 49.44
CA THR A 156 41.19 -7.94 50.48
C THR A 156 41.69 -9.03 51.45
N GLU A 157 42.96 -9.43 51.29
CA GLU A 157 43.81 -9.87 52.41
C GLU A 157 44.75 -8.71 52.77
N ALA A 158 44.38 -8.03 53.85
CA ALA A 158 45.19 -7.03 54.52
C ALA A 158 46.35 -7.73 55.26
N GLU A 159 47.59 -7.50 54.83
CA GLU A 159 48.73 -7.65 55.72
C GLU A 159 49.52 -6.33 55.73
N GLU A 160 49.51 -5.75 56.93
CA GLU A 160 50.27 -4.59 57.35
C GLU A 160 51.75 -4.81 57.06
N GLU A 161 52.43 -3.81 56.49
CA GLU A 161 53.78 -3.49 56.95
C GLU A 161 53.94 -1.98 56.88
N ALA A 162 54.43 -1.45 57.99
CA ALA A 162 54.68 -0.07 58.26
C ALA A 162 55.68 0.55 57.27
N GLU A 163 55.76 1.87 57.30
CA GLU A 163 56.97 2.59 57.72
C GLU A 163 56.90 4.02 57.16
N GLU A 164 56.78 4.94 58.12
CA GLU A 164 57.48 6.21 58.18
C GLU A 164 57.00 7.34 57.25
N ASN A 165 56.39 8.39 57.82
CA ASN A 165 57.07 9.64 58.24
C ASN A 165 57.68 10.31 56.97
N GLU A 166 57.37 11.52 56.56
CA GLU A 166 57.63 12.78 57.25
C GLU A 166 57.10 13.94 56.36
N LEU A 167 56.55 14.98 57.02
CA LEU A 167 56.82 16.41 56.77
C LEU A 167 56.29 17.05 55.45
N ASP A 168 55.43 18.08 55.56
CA ASP A 168 55.84 19.52 55.48
C ASP A 168 55.64 19.96 54.00
N ASP A 169 54.90 21.00 53.60
CA ASP A 169 54.46 22.22 54.25
C ASP A 169 53.48 22.94 53.29
N GLU A 170 52.67 23.84 53.86
CA GLU A 170 52.35 25.19 53.33
C GLU A 170 51.55 25.34 52.00
N ASP A 171 50.37 25.96 52.04
CA ASP A 171 50.13 27.39 51.65
C ASP A 171 49.87 27.47 50.12
N ASP A 172 48.82 28.06 49.54
CA ASP A 172 48.05 29.26 49.81
C ASP A 172 46.87 29.28 48.80
N SER A 173 45.75 29.91 49.19
CA SER A 173 44.70 30.56 48.39
C SER A 173 43.92 29.83 47.27
#